data_AF-A0A6N7ZKT1-F1
#
_entry.id   AF-A0A6N7ZKT1-F1
#
_cell.length_a   1.000
_cell.length_b   1.000
_cell.length_c   1.000
_cell.angle_alpha   90.00
_cell.angle_beta   90.00
_cell.angle_gamma   90.00
#
_symmetry.space_group_name_H-M   'P 1'
#
loop_
_entity.id
_entity.type
_entity.pdbx_description
1 polymer ?
#
loop_
_entity_poly.entity_id
_entity_poly.type
_entity_poly.pdbx_seq_one_letter_code
_entity_poly.pdbx_strand_id
1 'polypeptide(L)'
;MSHEDATHGPTPLGAVDPAPMHAAVDALAAALHEYVGTAVGVRAEFGAAEADEDPRVLALEARVGTLNAQLFDVLHGALGIHPDLTSSVWEPDEDAAADDADAAPADLVEDTFALEYVVVTRPGGPDLDDVVGLLDSWGHEAHARLTEAGYDVPEWGVGRGTDEHEEDDR
;
A
#
# COMPACT_ATOMS: atom_id res chain seq x y z
N MET A 1 -27.25 -2.31 15.64
CA MET A 1 -25.96 -2.98 15.88
C MET A 1 -25.09 -2.56 14.72
N SER A 2 -24.03 -1.79 14.99
CA SER A 2 -23.09 -1.35 13.95
C SER A 2 -22.32 -2.57 13.45
N HIS A 3 -21.99 -2.59 12.16
CA HIS A 3 -21.19 -3.64 11.52
C HIS A 3 -19.84 -3.86 12.24
N GLU A 4 -19.34 -2.80 12.91
CA GLU A 4 -18.09 -2.78 13.68
C GLU A 4 -18.06 -3.75 14.87
N ASP A 5 -19.18 -3.96 15.57
CA ASP A 5 -19.22 -4.77 16.80
C ASP A 5 -19.19 -6.29 16.54
N ALA A 6 -19.57 -6.72 15.33
CA ALA A 6 -19.69 -8.14 14.98
C ALA A 6 -18.46 -8.68 14.26
N THR A 7 -17.85 -7.90 13.37
CA THR A 7 -16.74 -8.35 12.52
C THR A 7 -15.36 -8.11 13.16
N HIS A 8 -15.24 -7.12 14.05
CA HIS A 8 -13.98 -6.76 14.73
C HIS A 8 -13.99 -7.07 16.25
N GLY A 9 -15.02 -7.76 16.73
CA GLY A 9 -15.17 -8.14 18.14
C GLY A 9 -14.37 -9.39 18.52
N PRO A 10 -14.15 -9.64 19.83
CA PRO A 10 -13.38 -10.81 20.32
C PRO A 10 -14.12 -12.15 20.17
N THR A 11 -15.36 -12.13 19.68
CA THR A 11 -16.17 -13.34 19.48
C THR A 11 -15.88 -13.91 18.09
N PRO A 12 -15.64 -15.24 17.96
CA PRO A 12 -15.44 -15.84 16.64
C PRO A 12 -16.59 -15.52 15.68
N LEU A 13 -16.26 -15.29 14.42
CA LEU A 13 -17.26 -15.16 13.38
C LEU A 13 -18.12 -16.43 13.32
N GLY A 14 -19.43 -16.23 13.11
CA GLY A 14 -20.35 -17.33 12.81
C GLY A 14 -20.07 -17.93 11.42
N ALA A 15 -21.03 -18.68 10.88
CA ALA A 15 -20.91 -19.18 9.51
C ALA A 15 -20.84 -18.01 8.51
N VAL A 16 -19.74 -17.93 7.75
CA VAL A 16 -19.53 -16.96 6.67
C VAL A 16 -19.70 -17.68 5.33
N ASP A 17 -20.39 -17.05 4.38
CA ASP A 17 -20.50 -17.55 3.00
C ASP A 17 -19.24 -17.15 2.19
N PRO A 18 -18.45 -18.13 1.68
CA PRO A 18 -17.26 -17.82 0.90
C PRO A 18 -17.53 -17.44 -0.56
N ALA A 19 -18.75 -17.62 -1.07
CA ALA A 19 -19.02 -17.42 -2.50
C ALA A 19 -18.67 -16.02 -3.03
N PRO A 20 -18.97 -14.90 -2.34
CA PRO A 20 -18.60 -13.57 -2.81
C PRO A 20 -17.08 -13.34 -2.89
N MET A 21 -16.33 -13.88 -1.93
CA MET A 21 -14.86 -13.80 -1.92
C MET A 21 -14.27 -14.57 -3.10
N HIS A 22 -14.76 -15.78 -3.38
CA HIS A 22 -14.33 -16.54 -4.56
C HIS A 22 -14.66 -15.83 -5.87
N ALA A 23 -15.85 -15.23 -5.98
CA ALA A 23 -16.22 -14.48 -7.18
C ALA A 23 -15.30 -13.27 -7.44
N ALA A 24 -14.88 -12.56 -6.37
CA ALA A 24 -13.91 -11.47 -6.48
C ALA A 24 -12.52 -11.97 -6.93
N VAL A 25 -12.05 -13.09 -6.36
CA VAL A 25 -10.79 -13.74 -6.79
C VAL A 25 -10.86 -14.15 -8.26
N ASP A 26 -11.94 -14.80 -8.69
CA ASP A 26 -12.11 -15.27 -10.08
C ASP A 26 -12.11 -14.09 -11.06
N ALA A 27 -12.75 -12.97 -10.70
CA ALA A 27 -12.76 -11.77 -11.52
C ALA A 27 -11.36 -11.14 -11.66
N LEU A 28 -10.61 -11.04 -10.55
CA LEU A 28 -9.23 -10.55 -10.55
C LEU A 28 -8.30 -11.46 -11.37
N ALA A 29 -8.39 -12.77 -11.17
CA ALA A 29 -7.60 -13.75 -11.91
C ALA A 29 -7.86 -13.67 -13.42
N ALA A 30 -9.11 -13.53 -13.84
CA ALA A 30 -9.45 -13.35 -15.25
C ALA A 30 -8.83 -12.08 -15.83
N ALA A 31 -8.87 -10.96 -15.11
CA ALA A 31 -8.25 -9.71 -15.54
C ALA A 31 -6.72 -9.81 -15.63
N LEU A 32 -6.07 -10.47 -14.68
CA LEU A 32 -4.62 -10.72 -14.69
C LEU A 32 -4.20 -11.58 -15.89
N HIS A 33 -4.97 -12.62 -16.22
CA HIS A 33 -4.70 -13.43 -17.42
C HIS A 33 -4.83 -12.61 -18.72
N GLU A 34 -5.83 -11.73 -18.78
CA GLU A 34 -6.01 -10.81 -19.91
C GLU A 34 -4.85 -9.80 -20.02
N TYR A 35 -4.41 -9.24 -18.88
CA TYR A 35 -3.25 -8.37 -18.79
C TYR A 35 -1.99 -9.05 -19.32
N VAL A 36 -1.66 -10.24 -18.85
CA VAL A 36 -0.47 -10.99 -19.30
C VAL A 36 -0.51 -11.24 -20.80
N GLY A 37 -1.66 -11.70 -21.33
CA GLY A 37 -1.81 -11.94 -22.77
C GLY A 37 -1.63 -10.67 -23.60
N THR A 38 -2.21 -9.56 -23.14
CA THR A 38 -2.13 -8.26 -23.82
C THR A 38 -0.72 -7.70 -23.76
N ALA A 39 -0.09 -7.65 -22.58
CA ALA A 39 1.26 -7.15 -22.40
C ALA A 39 2.28 -7.92 -23.25
N VAL A 40 2.20 -9.26 -23.28
CA VAL A 40 3.06 -10.09 -24.16
C VAL A 40 2.83 -9.75 -25.63
N GLY A 41 1.59 -9.54 -26.05
CA GLY A 41 1.25 -9.11 -27.41
C GLY A 41 1.83 -7.74 -27.76
N VAL A 42 1.66 -6.75 -26.88
CA VAL A 42 2.18 -5.38 -27.05
C VAL A 42 3.71 -5.40 -27.09
N ARG A 43 4.38 -6.15 -26.21
CA ARG A 43 5.85 -6.30 -26.23
C ARG A 43 6.38 -6.98 -27.49
N ALA A 44 5.54 -7.73 -28.21
CA ALA A 44 5.90 -8.30 -29.52
C ALA A 44 5.73 -7.29 -30.68
N GLU A 45 4.93 -6.23 -30.48
CA GLU A 45 4.67 -5.15 -31.45
C GLU A 45 5.60 -3.94 -31.26
N PHE A 46 5.95 -3.61 -30.01
CA PHE A 46 6.62 -2.35 -29.62
C PHE A 46 7.86 -2.57 -28.74
N GLY A 47 8.69 -1.53 -28.60
CA GLY A 47 9.80 -1.46 -27.64
C GLY A 47 9.28 -1.33 -26.19
N ALA A 48 10.17 -1.46 -25.19
CA ALA A 48 9.77 -1.54 -23.78
C ALA A 48 9.07 -0.26 -23.34
N ALA A 49 9.71 0.88 -23.56
CA ALA A 49 9.16 2.19 -23.24
C ALA A 49 7.81 2.45 -23.92
N GLU A 50 7.66 2.10 -25.21
CA GLU A 50 6.38 2.33 -25.91
C GLU A 50 5.28 1.36 -25.47
N ALA A 51 5.64 0.19 -24.96
CA ALA A 51 4.68 -0.80 -24.48
C ALA A 51 4.13 -0.46 -23.09
N ASP A 52 4.94 0.16 -22.23
CA ASP A 52 4.53 0.60 -20.90
C ASP A 52 3.49 1.73 -20.99
N GLU A 53 3.57 2.56 -22.04
CA GLU A 53 2.59 3.62 -22.32
C GLU A 53 1.40 3.15 -23.18
N ASP A 54 1.32 1.86 -23.55
CA ASP A 54 0.24 1.38 -24.42
C ASP A 54 -1.13 1.45 -23.69
N PRO A 55 -2.13 2.14 -24.26
CA PRO A 55 -3.41 2.36 -23.59
C PRO A 55 -4.17 1.07 -23.28
N ARG A 56 -3.89 -0.04 -23.98
CA ARG A 56 -4.48 -1.36 -23.69
C ARG A 56 -3.93 -1.94 -22.39
N VAL A 57 -2.63 -1.77 -22.16
CA VAL A 57 -1.92 -2.22 -20.96
C VAL A 57 -2.38 -1.39 -19.76
N LEU A 58 -2.32 -0.05 -19.88
CA LEU A 58 -2.75 0.88 -18.83
C LEU A 58 -4.22 0.67 -18.41
N ALA A 59 -5.12 0.42 -19.36
CA ALA A 59 -6.53 0.15 -19.04
C ALA A 59 -6.71 -1.15 -18.25
N LEU A 60 -5.89 -2.18 -18.51
CA LEU A 60 -5.93 -3.44 -17.79
C LEU A 60 -5.30 -3.30 -16.39
N GLU A 61 -4.26 -2.50 -16.23
CA GLU A 61 -3.66 -2.19 -14.92
C GLU A 61 -4.65 -1.48 -14.01
N ALA A 62 -5.32 -0.43 -14.51
CA ALA A 62 -6.36 0.27 -13.75
C ALA A 62 -7.51 -0.68 -13.35
N ARG A 63 -7.90 -1.60 -14.24
CA ARG A 63 -8.93 -2.61 -13.95
C ARG A 63 -8.46 -3.62 -12.90
N VAL A 64 -7.23 -4.09 -12.99
CA VAL A 64 -6.62 -4.99 -12.01
C VAL A 64 -6.56 -4.32 -10.63
N GLY A 65 -6.09 -3.07 -10.56
CA GLY A 65 -6.06 -2.29 -9.33
C GLY A 65 -7.44 -2.15 -8.69
N THR A 66 -8.46 -1.82 -9.49
CA THR A 66 -9.86 -1.73 -9.01
C THR A 66 -10.38 -3.07 -8.45
N LEU A 67 -10.13 -4.18 -9.17
CA LEU A 67 -10.57 -5.51 -8.73
C LEU A 67 -9.81 -5.99 -7.48
N ASN A 68 -8.54 -5.61 -7.35
CA ASN A 68 -7.73 -5.91 -6.19
C ASN A 68 -8.25 -5.18 -4.94
N ALA A 69 -8.54 -3.88 -5.05
CA ALA A 69 -9.19 -3.12 -3.98
C ALA A 69 -10.55 -3.73 -3.59
N GLN A 70 -11.36 -4.10 -4.58
CA GLN A 70 -12.65 -4.74 -4.33
C GLN A 70 -12.51 -6.08 -3.60
N LEU A 71 -11.50 -6.89 -3.92
CA LEU A 71 -11.23 -8.14 -3.21
C LEU A 71 -10.95 -7.87 -1.72
N PHE A 72 -10.14 -6.86 -1.41
CA PHE A 72 -9.86 -6.48 -0.02
C PHE A 72 -11.08 -5.96 0.71
N ASP A 73 -11.89 -5.12 0.08
CA ASP A 73 -13.15 -4.66 0.66
C ASP A 73 -14.09 -5.83 1.00
N VAL A 74 -14.17 -6.83 0.13
CA VAL A 74 -15.01 -8.02 0.35
C VAL A 74 -14.44 -8.88 1.47
N LEU A 75 -13.12 -9.09 1.52
CA LEU A 75 -12.44 -9.85 2.58
C LEU A 75 -12.58 -9.16 3.93
N HIS A 76 -12.31 -7.86 3.99
CA HIS A 76 -12.49 -7.05 5.19
C HIS A 76 -13.95 -7.07 5.63
N GLY A 77 -14.88 -6.75 4.74
CA GLY A 77 -16.31 -6.70 5.06
C GLY A 77 -16.83 -8.03 5.62
N ALA A 78 -16.38 -9.16 5.07
CA ALA A 78 -16.84 -10.49 5.47
C ALA A 78 -16.10 -11.07 6.69
N LEU A 79 -14.80 -10.81 6.81
CA LEU A 79 -13.92 -11.50 7.78
C LEU A 79 -13.31 -10.57 8.84
N GLY A 80 -13.39 -9.25 8.66
CA GLY A 80 -12.75 -8.27 9.55
C GLY A 80 -11.23 -8.32 9.50
N ILE A 81 -10.68 -9.04 8.52
CA ILE A 81 -9.26 -9.15 8.27
C ILE A 81 -8.86 -7.92 7.46
N HIS A 82 -7.97 -7.11 8.03
CA HIS A 82 -7.19 -6.16 7.26
C HIS A 82 -6.12 -6.97 6.53
N PRO A 83 -6.15 -7.04 5.19
CA PRO A 83 -5.17 -7.79 4.44
C PRO A 83 -3.85 -7.01 4.43
N ASP A 84 -3.01 -7.21 5.44
CA ASP A 84 -1.61 -6.74 5.42
C ASP A 84 -0.71 -7.60 4.50
N LEU A 85 -1.28 -8.63 3.87
CA LEU A 85 -0.52 -9.77 3.30
C LEU A 85 -0.46 -9.83 1.77
N THR A 86 -0.74 -8.74 1.09
CA THR A 86 -0.52 -8.59 -0.37
C THR A 86 0.22 -7.33 -0.75
N SER A 87 0.61 -6.50 0.22
CA SER A 87 1.71 -5.54 0.05
C SER A 87 3.08 -6.25 0.02
N SER A 88 3.14 -7.52 -0.40
CA SER A 88 4.34 -8.07 -1.03
C SER A 88 4.55 -7.32 -2.34
N VAL A 89 4.95 -6.05 -2.20
CA VAL A 89 5.62 -5.25 -3.20
C VAL A 89 6.73 -6.14 -3.70
N TRP A 90 6.79 -6.32 -5.02
CA TRP A 90 8.05 -6.69 -5.64
C TRP A 90 8.90 -5.43 -5.48
N GLU A 91 9.52 -5.26 -4.32
CA GLU A 91 10.68 -4.37 -4.24
C GLU A 91 11.67 -5.04 -5.20
N PRO A 92 12.04 -4.39 -6.32
CA PRO A 92 13.20 -4.87 -7.03
C PRO A 92 14.33 -4.84 -6.01
N ASP A 93 14.85 -6.02 -5.64
CA ASP A 93 16.13 -6.12 -4.94
C ASP A 93 17.09 -5.16 -5.65
N GLU A 94 17.60 -4.17 -4.94
CA GLU A 94 18.63 -3.24 -5.46
C GLU A 94 19.97 -3.98 -5.79
N ASP A 95 19.99 -5.31 -5.71
CA ASP A 95 21.04 -6.17 -6.27
C ASP A 95 20.76 -6.61 -7.73
N ALA A 96 19.69 -6.13 -8.39
CA ALA A 96 19.53 -6.26 -9.84
C ALA A 96 20.33 -5.19 -10.60
N ALA A 97 21.61 -5.04 -10.26
CA ALA A 97 22.69 -4.33 -10.96
C ALA A 97 22.26 -3.48 -12.17
N ALA A 98 21.67 -2.32 -11.90
CA ALA A 98 21.56 -1.21 -12.83
C ALA A 98 22.41 -0.06 -12.26
N ASP A 99 23.73 -0.23 -12.28
CA ASP A 99 24.76 0.83 -12.21
C ASP A 99 24.35 2.11 -11.44
N ASP A 100 24.08 1.99 -10.13
CA ASP A 100 23.67 3.13 -9.31
C ASP A 100 24.86 3.74 -8.56
N ALA A 101 25.11 5.02 -8.80
CA ALA A 101 26.30 5.73 -8.33
C ALA A 101 26.18 6.23 -6.88
N ASP A 102 25.05 5.99 -6.21
CA ASP A 102 24.70 6.60 -4.91
C ASP A 102 24.48 5.60 -3.76
N ALA A 103 24.89 4.32 -3.89
CA ALA A 103 24.78 3.36 -2.79
C ALA A 103 25.54 3.81 -1.51
N ALA A 104 24.84 3.78 -0.37
CA ALA A 104 25.40 4.12 0.93
C ALA A 104 26.60 3.21 1.30
N PRO A 105 27.59 3.71 2.07
CA PRO A 105 28.75 2.92 2.48
C PRO A 105 28.36 1.60 3.17
N ALA A 106 29.01 0.50 2.76
CA ALA A 106 28.71 -0.87 3.23
C ALA A 106 28.94 -1.13 4.74
N ASP A 107 29.40 -0.12 5.50
CA ASP A 107 29.60 -0.16 6.95
C ASP A 107 28.46 0.47 7.77
N LEU A 108 27.43 1.01 7.11
CA LEU A 108 26.23 1.52 7.79
C LEU A 108 25.24 0.39 8.06
N VAL A 109 24.60 0.44 9.23
CA VAL A 109 23.50 -0.45 9.59
C VAL A 109 22.25 0.39 9.62
N GLU A 110 21.43 0.22 8.58
CA GLU A 110 20.12 0.85 8.46
C GLU A 110 19.05 -0.05 9.08
N ASP A 111 18.07 0.57 9.73
CA ASP A 111 16.90 -0.11 10.29
C ASP A 111 15.70 0.83 10.23
N THR A 112 14.51 0.28 9.96
CA THR A 112 13.28 1.06 9.75
C THR A 112 12.31 0.79 10.90
N PHE A 113 11.78 1.86 11.50
CA PHE A 113 10.84 1.77 12.62
C PHE A 113 9.50 2.38 12.24
N ALA A 114 8.42 1.60 12.38
CA ALA A 114 7.06 2.05 12.07
C ALA A 114 6.24 2.34 13.35
N LEU A 115 5.36 3.35 13.27
CA LEU A 115 4.38 3.71 14.30
C LEU A 115 2.97 3.70 13.70
N GLU A 116 2.09 2.84 14.22
CA GLU A 116 0.73 2.68 13.73
C GLU A 116 -0.30 3.08 14.79
N TYR A 117 -1.34 3.82 14.38
CA TYR A 117 -2.42 4.27 15.25
C TYR A 117 -3.79 4.10 14.60
N VAL A 118 -4.74 3.53 15.35
CA VAL A 118 -6.16 3.55 14.99
C VAL A 118 -6.85 4.65 15.80
N VAL A 119 -7.24 5.73 15.14
CA VAL A 119 -7.89 6.89 15.78
C VAL A 119 -9.35 6.97 15.36
N VAL A 120 -10.25 7.01 16.34
CA VAL A 120 -11.70 7.11 16.13
C VAL A 120 -12.22 8.45 16.67
N THR A 121 -13.13 9.09 15.92
CA THR A 121 -13.85 10.28 16.38
C THR A 121 -15.34 9.99 16.58
N ARG A 122 -16.05 10.87 17.30
CA ARG A 122 -17.50 10.79 17.52
C ARG A 122 -18.18 12.01 16.88
N PRO A 123 -19.50 11.98 16.61
CA PRO A 123 -20.20 13.15 16.09
C PRO A 123 -20.00 14.38 16.99
N GLY A 124 -19.45 15.46 16.43
CA GLY A 124 -19.08 16.69 17.16
C GLY A 124 -17.75 16.62 17.91
N GLY A 125 -16.97 15.56 17.72
CA GLY A 125 -15.60 15.42 18.21
C GLY A 125 -14.55 16.09 17.31
N PRO A 126 -13.26 16.00 17.69
CA PRO A 126 -12.16 16.56 16.91
C PRO A 126 -12.10 15.99 15.49
N ASP A 127 -11.57 16.81 14.58
CA ASP A 127 -11.31 16.37 13.22
C ASP A 127 -10.17 15.34 13.23
N LEU A 128 -10.30 14.30 12.41
CA LEU A 128 -9.22 13.32 12.27
C LEU A 128 -8.05 13.92 11.47
N ASP A 129 -8.27 14.99 10.70
CA ASP A 129 -7.19 15.67 9.98
C ASP A 129 -6.23 16.39 10.94
N ASP A 130 -6.69 16.77 12.14
CA ASP A 130 -5.83 17.33 13.19
C ASP A 130 -4.81 16.31 13.73
N VAL A 131 -5.05 15.00 13.54
CA VAL A 131 -4.15 13.93 14.01
C VAL A 131 -2.85 13.94 13.22
N VAL A 132 -2.90 14.20 11.92
CA VAL A 132 -1.69 14.27 11.06
C VAL A 132 -0.78 15.39 11.56
N GLY A 133 -1.33 16.57 11.84
CA GLY A 133 -0.56 17.68 12.39
C GLY A 133 0.03 17.39 13.78
N LEU A 134 -0.68 16.62 14.61
CA LEU A 134 -0.14 16.18 15.90
C LEU A 134 1.03 15.21 15.72
N LEU A 135 0.88 14.20 14.86
CA LEU A 135 1.92 13.21 14.59
C LEU A 135 3.14 13.85 13.93
N ASP A 136 2.95 14.79 13.00
CA ASP A 136 4.03 15.57 12.39
C ASP A 136 4.84 16.35 13.43
N SER A 137 4.16 16.98 14.39
CA SER A 137 4.84 17.71 15.48
C SER A 137 5.68 16.79 16.37
N TRP A 138 5.22 15.55 16.59
CA TRP A 138 5.97 14.56 17.36
C TRP A 138 7.12 13.96 16.55
N GLY A 139 6.94 13.76 15.24
CA GLY A 139 8.00 13.31 14.35
C GLY A 139 9.17 14.29 14.30
N HIS A 140 8.89 15.61 14.23
CA HIS A 140 9.93 16.64 14.35
C HIS A 140 10.71 16.55 15.67
N GLU A 141 10.00 16.33 16.78
CA GLU A 141 10.63 16.21 18.10
C GLU A 141 11.46 14.92 18.22
N ALA A 142 10.97 13.82 17.65
CA ALA A 142 11.68 12.54 17.62
C ALA A 142 12.95 12.64 16.76
N HIS A 143 12.85 13.21 15.56
CA HIS A 143 13.99 13.47 14.68
C HIS A 143 15.07 14.26 15.41
N ALA A 144 14.72 15.39 16.03
CA ALA A 144 15.68 16.20 16.79
C ALA A 144 16.39 15.40 17.89
N ARG A 145 15.65 14.58 18.64
CA ARG A 145 16.23 13.73 19.70
C ARG A 145 17.14 12.63 19.17
N LEU A 146 16.80 12.03 18.03
CA LEU A 146 17.61 11.00 17.39
C LEU A 146 18.93 11.59 16.88
N THR A 147 18.87 12.75 16.23
CA THR A 147 20.07 13.48 15.79
C THR A 147 20.93 13.90 16.99
N GLU A 148 20.33 14.44 18.06
CA GLU A 148 21.05 14.79 19.30
C GLU A 148 21.72 13.56 19.95
N ALA A 149 21.12 12.38 19.82
CA ALA A 149 21.68 11.12 20.29
C ALA A 149 22.77 10.55 19.35
N GLY A 150 23.00 11.16 18.18
CA GLY A 150 24.03 10.78 17.22
C GLY A 150 23.59 9.77 16.16
N TYR A 151 22.29 9.53 16.00
CA TYR A 151 21.75 8.76 14.87
C TYR A 151 21.62 9.65 13.63
N ASP A 152 21.87 9.08 12.47
CA ASP A 152 21.53 9.69 11.19
C ASP A 152 20.09 9.33 10.84
N VAL A 153 19.28 10.32 10.48
CA VAL A 153 17.87 10.15 10.12
C VAL A 153 17.70 10.80 8.76
N PRO A 154 18.04 10.08 7.67
CA PRO A 154 18.04 10.65 6.33
C PRO A 154 16.63 11.02 5.86
N GLU A 155 15.61 10.30 6.35
CA GLU A 155 14.23 10.47 5.95
C GLU A 155 13.26 10.19 7.12
N TRP A 156 12.16 10.95 7.18
CA TRP A 156 11.00 10.65 8.00
C TRP A 156 9.77 11.40 7.47
N GLY A 157 8.57 10.89 7.73
CA GLY A 157 7.32 11.53 7.32
C GLY A 157 6.11 11.05 8.11
N VAL A 158 4.99 11.75 7.95
CA VAL A 158 3.68 11.40 8.52
C VAL A 158 2.64 11.56 7.43
N GLY A 159 1.91 10.47 7.16
CA GLY A 159 0.84 10.43 6.18
C GLY A 159 -0.46 9.88 6.76
N ARG A 160 -1.56 10.16 6.08
CA ARG A 160 -2.86 9.52 6.33
C ARG A 160 -3.20 8.66 5.13
N GLY A 161 -3.10 7.34 5.28
CA GLY A 161 -3.66 6.35 4.36
C GLY A 161 -3.66 6.75 2.87
N THR A 162 -2.47 6.87 2.29
CA THR A 162 -2.07 6.46 0.93
C THR A 162 -0.56 6.66 0.86
N ASP A 163 0.19 5.58 0.62
CA ASP A 163 1.57 5.63 0.12
C ASP A 163 1.54 6.14 -1.33
N GLU A 164 1.21 7.42 -1.49
CA GLU A 164 1.40 8.17 -2.73
C GLU A 164 2.39 9.28 -2.41
N HIS A 165 3.68 8.93 -2.42
CA HIS A 165 4.73 9.94 -2.61
C HIS A 165 4.61 10.44 -4.06
N GLU A 166 3.69 11.40 -4.25
CA GLU A 166 3.62 12.24 -5.43
C GLU A 166 4.91 13.07 -5.53
N GLU A 167 5.86 12.63 -6.36
CA GLU A 167 6.73 13.57 -7.04
C GLU A 167 5.96 14.17 -8.21
N ASP A 168 5.59 15.46 -8.12
CA ASP A 168 5.39 16.28 -9.33
C ASP A 168 5.79 17.76 -9.09
N ASP A 169 6.96 18.07 -9.65
CA ASP A 169 7.39 19.30 -10.33
C ASP A 169 7.22 20.70 -9.68
N ARG A 170 8.39 21.31 -9.35
CA ARG A 170 8.91 22.50 -10.08
C ARG A 170 10.35 22.89 -9.75
#